data_AF-A0A1F5RFT7-F1
#
_entry.id   AF-A0A1F5RFT7-F1
#
_cell.length_a   1.000
_cell.length_b   1.000
_cell.length_c   1.000
_cell.angle_alpha   90.00
_cell.angle_beta   90.00
_cell.angle_gamma   90.00
#
_symmetry.space_group_name_H-M   'P 1'
#
loop_
_entity.id
_entity.type
_entity.pdbx_description
1 polymer ?
#
loop_
_entity_poly.entity_id
_entity_poly.type
_entity_poly.pdbx_seq_one_letter_code
_entity_poly.pdbx_strand_id
1 'polypeptide(L)'
;MTQVQQKFSILWFTLQALGQYALLLVAFRLLLPGIWARQFAAGALTLVLVFLGAHLFLCFFEWWFHRYVLHSVTSRWLDYFARGHRHHHGLTPIRLQPVAAGSDRYVLNRYPITEETQHEDSAFPPYAIVAFWAVFTPLLIGVQLLLPRLPIMMGGYAAITWSMCLYEILHAIEHRPYEWWKRATEHPRFGALWRKLYGFHHMHHANISCNEAISGFFALPIADWAFGTYHQPKELLLDGRLATAKDFAVRPPPALVRWLDGWAKKRESQIRRRTG
;
A
#
# COMPACT_ATOMS: atom_id res chain seq x y z
N MET A 1 20.79 -8.27 -19.18
CA MET A 1 21.33 -7.29 -18.22
C MET A 1 20.21 -6.94 -17.27
N THR A 2 20.25 -7.45 -16.04
CA THR A 2 19.34 -7.02 -14.97
C THR A 2 19.65 -5.56 -14.68
N GLN A 3 18.71 -4.65 -14.97
CA GLN A 3 18.84 -3.27 -14.52
C GLN A 3 18.75 -3.31 -13.00
N VAL A 4 19.88 -3.06 -12.34
CA VAL A 4 19.93 -2.90 -10.90
C VAL A 4 19.13 -1.64 -10.56
N GLN A 5 17.99 -1.81 -9.90
CA GLN A 5 17.12 -0.70 -9.54
C GLN A 5 17.77 0.09 -8.39
N GLN A 6 17.89 1.41 -8.56
CA GLN A 6 18.53 2.25 -7.55
C GLN A 6 17.74 2.24 -6.24
N LYS A 7 18.46 2.31 -5.12
CA LYS A 7 17.91 2.46 -3.77
C LYS A 7 16.87 3.58 -3.71
N PHE A 8 15.67 3.25 -3.20
CA PHE A 8 14.61 4.23 -3.00
C PHE A 8 15.08 5.38 -2.09
N SER A 9 14.88 6.61 -2.55
CA SER A 9 15.23 7.83 -1.82
C SER A 9 13.96 8.63 -1.55
N ILE A 10 13.56 8.71 -0.28
CA ILE A 10 12.39 9.50 0.17
C ILE A 10 12.50 10.95 -0.32
N LEU A 11 13.69 11.56 -0.23
CA LEU A 11 13.89 12.94 -0.66
C LEU A 11 13.64 13.09 -2.17
N TRP A 12 14.25 12.23 -2.98
CA TRP A 12 14.15 12.34 -4.43
C TRP A 12 12.72 12.01 -4.89
N PHE A 13 12.11 10.98 -4.31
CA PHE A 13 10.71 10.68 -4.57
C PHE A 13 9.79 11.86 -4.21
N THR A 14 10.00 12.49 -3.05
CA THR A 14 9.21 13.66 -2.62
C THR A 14 9.37 14.84 -3.58
N LEU A 15 10.59 15.17 -3.99
CA LEU A 15 10.85 16.24 -4.97
C LEU A 15 10.20 15.94 -6.32
N GLN A 16 10.24 14.68 -6.79
CA GLN A 16 9.58 14.27 -8.03
C GLN A 16 8.06 14.38 -7.92
N ALA A 17 7.47 13.89 -6.83
CA ALA A 17 6.04 13.96 -6.59
C ALA A 17 5.54 15.42 -6.52
N LEU A 18 6.27 16.28 -5.80
CA LEU A 18 5.98 17.73 -5.74
C LEU A 18 6.11 18.38 -7.12
N GLY A 19 7.17 18.06 -7.87
CA GLY A 19 7.37 18.57 -9.23
C GLY A 19 6.26 18.16 -10.18
N GLN A 20 5.88 16.87 -10.19
CA GLN A 20 4.76 16.38 -10.99
C GLN A 20 3.45 17.07 -10.59
N TYR A 21 3.19 17.23 -9.29
CA TYR A 21 1.96 17.86 -8.81
C TYR A 21 1.92 19.35 -9.16
N ALA A 22 3.03 20.06 -9.04
CA ALA A 22 3.14 21.44 -9.50
C ALA A 22 2.88 21.56 -11.01
N LEU A 23 3.45 20.67 -11.83
CA LEU A 23 3.18 20.63 -13.27
C LEU A 23 1.71 20.36 -13.57
N LEU A 24 1.06 19.45 -12.84
CA LEU A 24 -0.37 19.21 -12.94
C LEU A 24 -1.17 20.48 -12.63
N LEU A 25 -0.85 21.19 -11.55
CA LEU A 25 -1.53 22.43 -11.18
C LEU A 25 -1.32 23.53 -12.23
N VAL A 26 -0.11 23.67 -12.77
CA VAL A 26 0.17 24.61 -13.88
C VAL A 26 -0.63 24.24 -15.12
N ALA A 27 -0.62 22.97 -15.53
CA ALA A 27 -1.41 22.50 -16.66
C ALA A 27 -2.91 22.74 -16.43
N PHE A 28 -3.41 22.46 -15.23
CA PHE A 28 -4.81 22.66 -14.88
C PHE A 28 -5.22 24.14 -14.92
N ARG A 29 -4.36 25.03 -14.40
CA ARG A 29 -4.52 26.49 -14.47
C ARG A 29 -4.58 27.00 -15.92
N LEU A 30 -3.67 26.53 -16.77
CA LEU A 30 -3.49 27.03 -18.14
C LEU A 30 -4.52 26.45 -19.11
N LEU A 31 -4.80 25.15 -19.03
CA LEU A 31 -5.68 24.45 -19.96
C LEU A 31 -7.15 24.55 -19.58
N LEU A 32 -7.47 24.68 -18.29
CA LEU A 32 -8.85 24.70 -17.78
C LEU A 32 -9.09 25.88 -16.81
N PRO A 33 -8.81 27.14 -17.22
CA PRO A 33 -8.83 28.30 -16.32
C PRO A 33 -10.21 28.56 -15.67
N GLY A 34 -11.29 28.27 -16.40
CA GLY A 34 -12.65 28.40 -15.88
C GLY A 34 -13.00 27.37 -14.81
N ILE A 35 -12.52 26.12 -14.97
CA ILE A 35 -12.69 25.09 -13.94
C ILE A 35 -11.81 25.44 -12.75
N TRP A 36 -10.54 25.77 -12.98
CA TRP A 36 -9.60 26.22 -11.95
C TRP A 36 -10.21 27.29 -11.05
N ALA A 37 -10.74 28.38 -11.63
CA ALA A 37 -11.33 29.48 -10.87
C ALA A 37 -12.49 29.00 -9.97
N ARG A 38 -13.34 28.09 -10.46
CA ARG A 38 -14.45 27.52 -9.66
C ARG A 38 -13.95 26.69 -8.48
N GLN A 39 -12.86 25.93 -8.66
CA GLN A 39 -12.30 25.12 -7.58
C GLN A 39 -11.84 26.00 -6.41
N PHE A 40 -11.20 27.14 -6.69
CA PHE A 40 -10.79 28.09 -5.65
C PHE A 40 -11.97 28.87 -5.05
N ALA A 41 -12.95 29.24 -5.87
CA ALA A 41 -14.15 29.92 -5.42
C ALA A 41 -14.98 29.10 -4.42
N ALA A 42 -14.85 27.76 -4.42
CA ALA A 42 -15.52 26.89 -3.46
C ALA A 42 -15.02 27.05 -2.01
N GLY A 43 -13.88 27.72 -1.81
CA GLY A 43 -13.30 28.00 -0.49
C GLY A 43 -12.41 26.88 0.06
N ALA A 44 -11.46 27.27 0.91
CA ALA A 44 -10.45 26.36 1.45
C ALA A 44 -11.04 25.19 2.26
N LEU A 45 -12.07 25.45 3.06
CA LEU A 45 -12.72 24.39 3.86
C LEU A 45 -13.31 23.30 2.96
N THR A 46 -14.03 23.69 1.90
CA THR A 46 -14.63 22.74 0.96
C THR A 46 -13.56 21.92 0.24
N LEU A 47 -12.43 22.54 -0.12
CA LEU A 47 -11.29 21.85 -0.71
C LEU A 47 -10.72 20.79 0.24
N VAL A 48 -10.52 21.15 1.51
CA VAL A 48 -10.05 20.21 2.55
C VAL A 48 -11.04 19.07 2.72
N LEU A 49 -12.35 19.34 2.79
CA LEU A 49 -13.36 18.29 2.95
C LEU A 49 -13.41 17.33 1.76
N VAL A 50 -13.32 17.85 0.53
CA VAL A 50 -13.22 17.00 -0.67
C VAL A 50 -11.95 16.17 -0.66
N PHE A 51 -10.81 16.76 -0.30
CA PHE A 51 -9.55 16.04 -0.16
C PHE A 51 -9.66 14.90 0.85
N LEU A 52 -10.22 15.16 2.05
CA LEU A 52 -10.41 14.14 3.09
C LEU A 52 -11.36 13.03 2.61
N GLY A 53 -12.47 13.38 1.97
CA GLY A 53 -13.41 12.40 1.42
C GLY A 53 -12.77 11.54 0.32
N ALA A 54 -12.00 12.14 -0.58
CA ALA A 54 -11.28 11.44 -1.64
C ALA A 54 -10.16 10.56 -1.07
N HIS A 55 -9.40 11.03 -0.07
CA HIS A 55 -8.35 10.23 0.58
C HIS A 55 -8.95 9.04 1.35
N LEU A 56 -10.09 9.22 2.02
CA LEU A 56 -10.81 8.11 2.63
C LEU A 56 -11.28 7.09 1.59
N PHE A 57 -11.85 7.52 0.47
CA PHE A 57 -12.17 6.62 -0.64
C PHE A 57 -10.94 5.87 -1.14
N LEU A 58 -9.80 6.56 -1.31
CA LEU A 58 -8.55 5.96 -1.74
C LEU A 58 -8.00 4.94 -0.75
N CYS A 59 -8.23 5.10 0.56
CA CYS A 59 -7.89 4.07 1.57
C CYS A 59 -8.60 2.73 1.28
N PHE A 60 -9.88 2.76 0.90
CA PHE A 60 -10.61 1.54 0.52
C PHE A 60 -10.17 1.01 -0.84
N PHE A 61 -9.87 1.89 -1.79
CA PHE A 61 -9.30 1.50 -3.08
C PHE A 61 -7.94 0.82 -2.92
N GLU A 62 -7.05 1.36 -2.08
CA GLU A 62 -5.73 0.81 -1.79
C GLU A 62 -5.85 -0.62 -1.27
N TRP A 63 -6.72 -0.84 -0.27
CA TRP A 63 -7.00 -2.18 0.26
C TRP A 63 -7.44 -3.15 -0.84
N TRP A 64 -8.37 -2.74 -1.70
CA TRP A 64 -8.87 -3.57 -2.79
C TRP A 64 -7.78 -3.84 -3.84
N PHE A 65 -7.01 -2.81 -4.20
CA PHE A 65 -5.93 -2.89 -5.17
C PHE A 65 -4.82 -3.81 -4.66
N HIS A 66 -4.39 -3.65 -3.41
CA HIS A 66 -3.37 -4.51 -2.82
C HIS A 66 -3.83 -5.98 -2.79
N ARG A 67 -5.04 -6.26 -2.31
CA ARG A 67 -5.53 -7.64 -2.20
C ARG A 67 -5.84 -8.32 -3.53
N TYR A 68 -6.46 -7.60 -4.47
CA TYR A 68 -7.05 -8.19 -5.68
C TYR A 68 -6.34 -7.83 -6.99
N VAL A 69 -5.37 -6.92 -6.94
CA VAL A 69 -4.50 -6.57 -8.06
C VAL A 69 -3.05 -6.94 -7.77
N LEU A 70 -2.53 -6.64 -6.58
CA LEU A 70 -1.14 -6.96 -6.23
C LEU A 70 -0.99 -8.41 -5.74
N HIS A 71 -1.93 -8.93 -4.96
CA HIS A 71 -1.88 -10.31 -4.47
C HIS A 71 -2.62 -11.33 -5.34
N SER A 72 -3.39 -10.89 -6.32
CA SER A 72 -4.20 -11.76 -7.18
C SER A 72 -4.14 -11.33 -8.65
N VAL A 73 -4.13 -12.29 -9.58
CA VAL A 73 -4.22 -12.01 -11.03
C VAL A 73 -5.66 -12.18 -11.49
N THR A 74 -6.48 -11.14 -11.36
CA THR A 74 -7.89 -11.15 -11.78
C THR A 74 -8.07 -10.88 -13.28
N SER A 75 -7.06 -10.31 -13.92
CA SER A 75 -6.98 -10.06 -15.37
C SER A 75 -5.53 -10.13 -15.88
N ARG A 76 -5.32 -10.47 -17.16
CA ARG A 76 -3.98 -10.64 -17.75
C ARG A 76 -3.14 -9.36 -17.75
N TRP A 77 -3.77 -8.21 -17.98
CA TRP A 77 -3.07 -6.93 -18.01
C TRP A 77 -2.64 -6.44 -16.61
N LEU A 78 -3.15 -7.08 -15.55
CA LEU A 78 -2.76 -6.82 -14.16
C LEU A 78 -1.62 -7.72 -13.67
N ASP A 79 -1.24 -8.73 -14.46
CA ASP A 79 -0.23 -9.71 -14.08
C ASP A 79 1.14 -9.08 -13.80
N TYR A 80 1.47 -7.98 -14.47
CA TYR A 80 2.68 -7.23 -14.21
C TYR A 80 2.77 -6.77 -12.74
N PHE A 81 1.70 -6.15 -12.22
CA PHE A 81 1.65 -5.67 -10.84
C PHE A 81 1.72 -6.83 -9.84
N ALA A 82 0.97 -7.90 -10.10
CA ALA A 82 0.95 -9.05 -9.22
C ALA A 82 2.30 -9.77 -9.15
N ARG A 83 3.03 -9.87 -10.27
CA ARG A 83 4.36 -10.46 -10.29
C ARG A 83 5.36 -9.63 -9.50
N GLY A 84 5.42 -8.32 -9.75
CA GLY A 84 6.37 -7.45 -9.05
C GLY A 84 6.12 -7.45 -7.54
N HIS A 85 4.86 -7.34 -7.12
CA HIS A 85 4.54 -7.37 -5.70
C HIS A 85 4.85 -8.71 -5.03
N ARG A 86 4.55 -9.84 -5.69
CA ARG A 86 4.93 -11.17 -5.17
C ARG A 86 6.44 -11.38 -5.17
N HIS A 87 7.16 -10.77 -6.11
CA HIS A 87 8.61 -10.79 -6.13
C HIS A 87 9.17 -10.05 -4.91
N HIS A 88 8.66 -8.85 -4.61
CA HIS A 88 8.98 -8.12 -3.37
C HIS A 88 8.76 -8.96 -2.12
N HIS A 89 7.57 -9.58 -1.95
CA HIS A 89 7.28 -10.52 -0.85
C HIS A 89 8.23 -11.72 -0.81
N GLY A 90 8.68 -12.20 -1.98
CA GLY A 90 9.65 -13.27 -2.10
C GLY A 90 11.07 -12.87 -1.68
N LEU A 91 11.42 -11.59 -1.79
CA LEU A 91 12.69 -11.00 -1.39
C LEU A 91 12.69 -10.52 0.07
N THR A 92 11.52 -10.26 0.64
CA THR A 92 11.33 -9.81 2.03
C THR A 92 10.54 -10.79 2.92
N PRO A 93 10.70 -12.12 2.78
CA PRO A 93 9.81 -13.09 3.41
C PRO A 93 9.94 -13.11 4.94
N ILE A 94 8.81 -13.36 5.60
CA ILE A 94 8.77 -13.80 7.00
C ILE A 94 8.10 -15.17 7.02
N ARG A 95 8.83 -16.22 7.41
CA ARG A 95 8.32 -17.60 7.40
C ARG A 95 8.91 -18.46 8.49
N LEU A 96 8.24 -19.56 8.81
CA LEU A 96 8.80 -20.59 9.66
C LEU A 96 9.84 -21.43 8.89
N GLN A 97 11.01 -21.59 9.49
CA GLN A 97 12.06 -22.47 9.01
C GLN A 97 12.27 -23.63 9.99
N PRO A 98 12.27 -24.89 9.50
CA PRO A 98 12.58 -26.04 10.34
C PRO A 98 14.06 -26.06 10.70
N VAL A 99 14.37 -26.58 11.89
CA VAL A 99 15.74 -26.90 12.30
C VAL A 99 16.16 -28.23 11.70
N ALA A 100 17.44 -28.37 11.34
CA ALA A 100 17.98 -29.62 10.79
C ALA A 100 17.89 -30.82 11.77
N ALA A 101 17.83 -30.54 13.08
CA ALA A 101 17.63 -31.53 14.13
C ALA A 101 16.54 -31.06 15.10
N GLY A 102 15.55 -31.92 15.37
CA GLY A 102 14.44 -31.65 16.29
C GLY A 102 13.15 -31.20 15.61
N SER A 103 12.15 -30.84 16.43
CA SER A 103 10.81 -30.39 15.98
C SER A 103 10.63 -28.87 16.02
N ASP A 104 11.62 -28.16 16.56
CA ASP A 104 11.55 -26.72 16.72
C ASP A 104 11.55 -26.00 15.38
N ARG A 105 10.96 -24.81 15.38
CA ARG A 105 10.90 -23.93 14.22
C ARG A 105 11.27 -22.52 14.64
N TYR A 106 12.11 -21.89 13.85
CA TYR A 106 12.48 -20.50 14.05
C TYR A 106 11.89 -19.65 12.94
N VAL A 107 11.72 -18.36 13.23
CA VAL A 107 11.35 -17.37 12.22
C VAL A 107 12.59 -17.07 11.38
N LEU A 108 12.46 -17.27 10.06
CA LEU A 108 13.30 -16.61 9.07
C LEU A 108 12.64 -15.26 8.75
N ASN A 109 13.35 -14.17 8.98
CA ASN A 109 12.86 -12.83 8.69
C ASN A 109 13.87 -12.07 7.82
N ARG A 110 13.48 -11.84 6.56
CA ARG A 110 14.18 -10.94 5.62
C ARG A 110 13.37 -9.69 5.31
N TYR A 111 12.43 -9.33 6.18
CA TYR A 111 11.53 -8.21 6.00
C TYR A 111 12.25 -6.88 5.77
N PRO A 112 13.33 -6.54 6.50
CA PRO A 112 14.06 -5.31 6.20
C PRO A 112 14.66 -5.32 4.80
N ILE A 113 14.55 -4.19 4.09
CA ILE A 113 15.23 -3.99 2.80
C ILE A 113 16.63 -3.43 3.09
N THR A 114 17.63 -4.29 3.02
CA THR A 114 19.04 -3.95 3.27
C THR A 114 19.97 -4.34 2.13
N GLU A 115 19.58 -5.32 1.32
CA GLU A 115 20.35 -5.80 0.16
C GLU A 115 19.89 -5.10 -1.13
N GLU A 116 20.80 -4.97 -2.09
CA GLU A 116 20.53 -4.29 -3.36
C GLU A 116 19.42 -4.98 -4.18
N THR A 117 19.38 -6.31 -4.14
CA THR A 117 18.36 -7.13 -4.80
C THR A 117 16.97 -6.86 -4.25
N GLN A 118 16.83 -6.56 -2.95
CA GLN A 118 15.55 -6.27 -2.29
C GLN A 118 14.96 -4.92 -2.70
N HIS A 119 15.71 -4.06 -3.41
CA HIS A 119 15.17 -2.82 -3.95
C HIS A 119 14.33 -3.05 -5.21
N GLU A 120 14.51 -4.18 -5.90
CA GLU A 120 13.70 -4.56 -7.05
C GLU A 120 12.24 -4.73 -6.64
N ASP A 121 11.33 -4.05 -7.34
CA ASP A 121 9.88 -4.08 -7.11
C ASP A 121 9.41 -3.59 -5.71
N SER A 122 10.29 -2.94 -4.94
CA SER A 122 9.97 -2.41 -3.60
C SER A 122 9.25 -1.05 -3.58
N ALA A 123 9.21 -0.38 -4.73
CA ALA A 123 8.60 0.94 -4.92
C ALA A 123 7.95 1.03 -6.30
N PHE A 124 6.86 1.79 -6.43
CA PHE A 124 6.27 2.06 -7.73
C PHE A 124 7.23 2.91 -8.59
N PRO A 125 7.17 2.76 -9.92
CA PRO A 125 7.99 3.56 -10.82
C PRO A 125 7.61 5.05 -10.74
N PRO A 126 8.54 5.99 -11.06
CA PRO A 126 8.29 7.43 -10.94
C PRO A 126 7.05 7.95 -11.69
N TYR A 127 6.62 7.26 -12.75
CA TYR A 127 5.43 7.63 -13.51
C TYR A 127 4.11 7.17 -12.88
N ALA A 128 4.13 6.42 -11.78
CA ALA A 128 2.93 5.83 -11.18
C ALA A 128 1.93 6.88 -10.71
N ILE A 129 2.38 7.99 -10.12
CA ILE A 129 1.48 9.10 -9.71
C ILE A 129 0.68 9.62 -10.92
N VAL A 130 1.35 9.87 -12.04
CA VAL A 130 0.70 10.32 -13.28
C VAL A 130 -0.26 9.25 -13.82
N ALA A 131 0.12 7.98 -13.76
CA ALA A 131 -0.76 6.88 -14.17
C ALA A 131 -2.02 6.79 -13.29
N PHE A 132 -1.90 6.93 -11.97
CA PHE A 132 -3.04 6.96 -11.06
C PHE A 132 -3.92 8.18 -11.29
N TRP A 133 -3.36 9.37 -11.54
CA TRP A 133 -4.15 10.53 -11.97
C TRP A 133 -4.93 10.22 -13.24
N ALA A 134 -4.30 9.64 -14.26
CA ALA A 134 -4.98 9.29 -15.51
C ALA A 134 -6.13 8.29 -15.29
N VAL A 135 -5.89 7.24 -14.49
CA VAL A 135 -6.90 6.22 -14.16
C VAL A 135 -8.09 6.83 -13.41
N PHE A 136 -7.85 7.71 -12.45
CA PHE A 136 -8.92 8.31 -11.65
C PHE A 136 -9.57 9.55 -12.28
N THR A 137 -8.97 10.16 -13.31
CA THR A 137 -9.49 11.36 -13.96
C THR A 137 -10.94 11.20 -14.46
N PRO A 138 -11.34 10.10 -15.15
CA PRO A 138 -12.73 9.90 -15.55
C PRO A 138 -13.71 9.91 -14.37
N LEU A 139 -13.33 9.29 -13.24
CA LEU A 139 -14.13 9.31 -12.02
C LEU A 139 -14.24 10.74 -11.46
N LEU A 140 -13.12 11.46 -11.36
CA LEU A 140 -13.12 12.84 -10.87
C LEU A 140 -13.96 13.76 -11.75
N ILE A 141 -13.89 13.62 -13.08
CA ILE A 141 -14.73 14.36 -14.03
C ILE A 141 -16.20 14.03 -13.77
N GLY A 142 -16.56 12.75 -13.68
CA GLY A 142 -17.94 12.33 -13.42
C GLY A 142 -18.49 12.93 -12.12
N VAL A 143 -17.73 12.85 -11.03
CA VAL A 143 -18.13 13.42 -9.73
C VAL A 143 -18.16 14.96 -9.80
N GLN A 144 -17.24 15.60 -10.50
CA GLN A 144 -17.24 17.05 -10.70
C GLN A 144 -18.47 17.55 -11.46
N LEU A 145 -18.94 16.78 -12.45
CA LEU A 145 -20.16 17.09 -13.20
C LEU A 145 -21.41 16.94 -12.33
N LEU A 146 -21.45 15.93 -11.46
CA LEU A 146 -22.55 15.71 -10.51
C LEU A 146 -22.57 16.76 -9.38
N LEU A 147 -21.40 17.23 -8.95
CA LEU A 147 -21.22 18.17 -7.85
C LEU A 147 -20.44 19.41 -8.30
N PRO A 148 -21.00 20.24 -9.21
CA PRO A 148 -20.28 21.29 -9.95
C PRO A 148 -19.76 22.44 -9.07
N ARG A 149 -20.27 22.56 -7.84
CA ARG A 149 -19.85 23.60 -6.88
C ARG A 149 -18.72 23.13 -5.96
N LEU A 150 -18.42 21.83 -5.93
CA LEU A 150 -17.36 21.29 -5.09
C LEU A 150 -16.04 21.24 -5.87
N PRO A 151 -14.89 21.42 -5.20
CA PRO A 151 -13.59 21.38 -5.82
C PRO A 151 -13.08 19.94 -6.01
N ILE A 152 -13.86 19.11 -6.71
CA ILE A 152 -13.64 17.67 -6.88
C ILE A 152 -12.30 17.38 -7.57
N MET A 153 -12.01 18.08 -8.67
CA MET A 153 -10.78 17.84 -9.43
C MET A 153 -9.55 18.18 -8.59
N MET A 154 -9.51 19.36 -7.96
CA MET A 154 -8.34 19.78 -7.19
C MET A 154 -8.16 18.93 -5.92
N GLY A 155 -9.24 18.72 -5.15
CA GLY A 155 -9.18 17.90 -3.94
C GLY A 155 -8.90 16.43 -4.24
N GLY A 156 -9.44 15.90 -5.34
CA GLY A 156 -9.20 14.54 -5.79
C GLY A 156 -7.76 14.29 -6.24
N TYR A 157 -7.20 15.16 -7.09
CA TYR A 157 -5.79 15.04 -7.48
C TYR A 157 -4.84 15.23 -6.30
N ALA A 158 -5.13 16.15 -5.39
CA ALA A 158 -4.38 16.31 -4.15
C ALA A 158 -4.41 15.01 -3.33
N ALA A 159 -5.58 14.39 -3.18
CA ALA A 159 -5.75 13.15 -2.43
C ALA A 159 -5.01 11.96 -3.07
N ILE A 160 -5.02 11.83 -4.40
CA ILE A 160 -4.27 10.79 -5.11
C ILE A 160 -2.77 10.97 -4.88
N THR A 161 -2.25 12.17 -5.09
CA THR A 161 -0.84 12.48 -4.86
C THR A 161 -0.44 12.20 -3.42
N TRP A 162 -1.23 12.66 -2.45
CA TRP A 162 -0.99 12.43 -1.03
C TRP A 162 -1.00 10.95 -0.68
N SER A 163 -1.99 10.20 -1.14
CA SER A 163 -2.11 8.76 -0.85
C SER A 163 -0.92 7.99 -1.43
N MET A 164 -0.51 8.29 -2.67
CA MET A 164 0.67 7.69 -3.30
C MET A 164 1.95 8.05 -2.55
N CYS A 165 2.11 9.31 -2.15
CA CYS A 165 3.27 9.72 -1.38
C CYS A 165 3.33 8.99 -0.03
N LEU A 166 2.21 8.93 0.66
CA LEU A 166 2.11 8.28 1.96
C LEU A 166 2.37 6.78 1.83
N TYR A 167 1.83 6.13 0.80
CA TYR A 167 2.09 4.71 0.50
C TYR A 167 3.59 4.44 0.38
N GLU A 168 4.28 5.12 -0.53
CA GLU A 168 5.70 4.89 -0.82
C GLU A 168 6.60 5.21 0.39
N ILE A 169 6.33 6.33 1.07
CA ILE A 169 7.14 6.76 2.20
C ILE A 169 6.93 5.83 3.40
N LEU A 170 5.69 5.46 3.72
CA LEU A 170 5.43 4.54 4.82
C LEU A 170 5.95 3.14 4.51
N HIS A 171 5.75 2.62 3.30
CA HIS A 171 6.31 1.35 2.87
C HIS A 171 7.83 1.29 3.11
N ALA A 172 8.54 2.33 2.66
CA ALA A 172 9.99 2.44 2.83
C ALA A 172 10.42 2.57 4.30
N ILE A 173 9.62 3.22 5.14
CA ILE A 173 9.87 3.35 6.59
C ILE A 173 9.62 2.02 7.30
N GLU A 174 8.52 1.34 7.00
CA GLU A 174 8.14 0.04 7.57
C GLU A 174 9.20 -1.03 7.31
N HIS A 175 9.76 -1.04 6.09
CA HIS A 175 10.86 -1.93 5.71
C HIS A 175 12.25 -1.54 6.26
N ARG A 176 12.35 -0.57 7.18
CA ARG A 176 13.61 -0.31 7.90
C ARG A 176 13.96 -1.49 8.83
N PRO A 177 15.26 -1.75 9.07
CA PRO A 177 15.70 -2.75 10.05
C PRO A 177 15.08 -2.52 11.43
N TYR A 178 14.80 -3.60 12.17
CA TYR A 178 14.22 -3.49 13.51
C TYR A 178 15.06 -2.61 14.44
N GLU A 179 16.38 -2.56 14.27
CA GLU A 179 17.25 -1.69 15.08
C GLU A 179 16.92 -0.19 14.94
N TRP A 180 16.40 0.24 13.80
CA TRP A 180 15.89 1.61 13.63
C TRP A 180 14.62 1.82 14.46
N TRP A 181 13.75 0.81 14.52
CA TRP A 181 12.48 0.82 15.25
C TRP A 181 12.64 0.60 16.75
N LYS A 182 13.70 -0.08 17.18
CA LYS A 182 13.89 -0.61 18.54
C LYS A 182 13.64 0.42 19.62
N ARG A 183 14.25 1.60 19.50
CA ARG A 183 14.06 2.69 20.48
C ARG A 183 12.59 3.11 20.60
N ALA A 184 11.87 3.16 19.48
CA ALA A 184 10.47 3.55 19.45
C ALA A 184 9.58 2.43 20.01
N THR A 185 9.81 1.18 19.60
CA THR A 185 9.04 -0.01 20.03
C THR A 185 9.28 -0.38 21.49
N GLU A 186 10.43 -0.03 22.07
CA GLU A 186 10.76 -0.25 23.48
C GLU A 186 10.43 0.95 24.38
N HIS A 187 9.90 2.05 23.81
CA HIS A 187 9.58 3.24 24.60
C HIS A 187 8.52 2.94 25.68
N PRO A 188 8.70 3.34 26.95
CA PRO A 188 7.82 2.95 28.05
C PRO A 188 6.34 3.32 27.87
N ARG A 189 6.06 4.48 27.28
CA ARG A 189 4.70 5.00 27.10
C ARG A 189 4.10 4.76 25.72
N PHE A 190 4.97 4.68 24.69
CA PHE A 190 4.54 4.69 23.29
C PHE A 190 4.96 3.43 22.53
N GLY A 191 5.73 2.54 23.17
CA GLY A 191 6.22 1.32 22.53
C GLY A 191 5.11 0.42 22.01
N ALA A 192 3.97 0.36 22.70
CA ALA A 192 2.81 -0.39 22.23
C ALA A 192 2.23 0.17 20.91
N LEU A 193 2.23 1.49 20.74
CA LEU A 193 1.79 2.14 19.49
C LEU A 193 2.77 1.81 18.36
N TRP A 194 4.07 2.00 18.59
CA TRP A 194 5.10 1.74 17.58
C TRP A 194 5.20 0.26 17.20
N ARG A 195 5.01 -0.65 18.16
CA ARG A 195 4.92 -2.10 17.88
C ARG A 195 3.73 -2.44 17.00
N LYS A 196 2.59 -1.75 17.16
CA LYS A 196 1.45 -1.93 16.26
C LYS A 196 1.73 -1.41 14.86
N LEU A 197 2.40 -0.25 14.74
CA LEU A 197 2.74 0.31 13.44
C LEU A 197 3.71 -0.62 12.69
N TYR A 198 4.85 -0.95 13.30
CA TYR A 198 5.82 -1.87 12.71
C TYR A 198 5.21 -3.26 12.48
N GLY A 199 4.48 -3.79 13.46
CA GLY A 199 3.87 -5.12 13.42
C GLY A 199 2.77 -5.28 12.37
N PHE A 200 2.20 -4.18 11.85
CA PHE A 200 1.11 -4.25 10.88
C PHE A 200 1.58 -4.78 9.52
N HIS A 201 2.44 -4.04 8.81
CA HIS A 201 2.97 -4.50 7.52
C HIS A 201 3.97 -5.66 7.69
N HIS A 202 4.66 -5.74 8.82
CA HIS A 202 5.46 -6.93 9.16
C HIS A 202 4.63 -8.21 9.17
N MET A 203 3.43 -8.18 9.76
CA MET A 203 2.52 -9.32 9.74
C MET A 203 1.92 -9.60 8.37
N HIS A 204 1.74 -8.58 7.52
CA HIS A 204 1.33 -8.77 6.13
C HIS A 204 2.34 -9.64 5.35
N HIS A 205 3.65 -9.39 5.55
CA HIS A 205 4.72 -10.21 4.95
C HIS A 205 4.83 -11.62 5.54
N ALA A 206 4.33 -11.82 6.76
CA ALA A 206 4.19 -13.16 7.35
C ALA A 206 2.96 -13.90 6.84
N ASN A 207 1.87 -13.18 6.55
CA ASN A 207 0.63 -13.72 6.05
C ASN A 207 -0.14 -12.69 5.21
N ILE A 208 -0.02 -12.80 3.89
CA ILE A 208 -0.60 -11.89 2.89
C ILE A 208 -2.14 -11.88 2.85
N SER A 209 -2.82 -12.60 3.75
CA SER A 209 -4.29 -12.56 3.85
C SER A 209 -4.82 -11.47 4.80
N CYS A 210 -3.93 -10.69 5.43
CA CYS A 210 -4.27 -9.62 6.36
C CYS A 210 -3.48 -8.34 6.05
N ASN A 211 -3.92 -7.22 6.66
CA ASN A 211 -3.19 -5.95 6.68
C ASN A 211 -2.82 -5.43 5.29
N GLU A 212 -3.83 -5.14 4.47
CA GLU A 212 -3.60 -4.70 3.09
C GLU A 212 -3.29 -3.20 2.98
N ALA A 213 -3.64 -2.39 3.99
CA ALA A 213 -3.25 -0.99 3.99
C ALA A 213 -1.73 -0.83 4.18
N ILE A 214 -1.18 0.21 3.58
CA ILE A 214 0.13 0.79 3.85
C ILE A 214 -0.07 2.25 4.21
N SER A 215 -0.71 3.00 3.30
CA SER A 215 -1.03 4.41 3.47
C SER A 215 -2.30 4.62 4.28
N GLY A 216 -3.33 3.80 4.02
CA GLY A 216 -4.61 3.90 4.69
C GLY A 216 -5.21 5.32 4.63
N PHE A 217 -5.92 5.72 5.69
CA PHE A 217 -6.34 7.09 5.89
C PHE A 217 -5.41 7.74 6.92
N PHE A 218 -4.36 8.42 6.45
CA PHE A 218 -3.27 8.93 7.30
C PHE A 218 -2.62 7.85 8.18
N ALA A 219 -2.19 6.75 7.58
CA ALA A 219 -1.63 5.54 8.21
C ALA A 219 -2.63 4.74 9.07
N LEU A 220 -3.90 5.16 9.15
CA LEU A 220 -4.93 4.38 9.82
C LEU A 220 -5.49 3.31 8.87
N PRO A 221 -5.49 2.03 9.26
CA PRO A 221 -5.92 0.93 8.39
C PRO A 221 -7.45 0.76 8.44
N ILE A 222 -8.17 1.84 8.12
CA ILE A 222 -9.64 1.91 8.21
C ILE A 222 -10.30 0.81 7.37
N ALA A 223 -9.80 0.57 6.16
CA ALA A 223 -10.31 -0.48 5.29
C ALA A 223 -10.11 -1.88 5.89
N ASP A 224 -8.96 -2.17 6.51
CA ASP A 224 -8.73 -3.45 7.19
C ASP A 224 -9.62 -3.64 8.42
N TRP A 225 -9.94 -2.57 9.15
CA TRP A 225 -10.93 -2.64 10.23
C TRP A 225 -12.32 -2.92 9.67
N ALA A 226 -12.73 -2.21 8.62
CA ALA A 226 -14.04 -2.37 8.00
C ALA A 226 -14.24 -3.77 7.40
N PHE A 227 -13.19 -4.33 6.79
CA PHE A 227 -13.21 -5.65 6.15
C PHE A 227 -12.72 -6.78 7.05
N GLY A 228 -12.41 -6.51 8.32
CA GLY A 228 -11.99 -7.53 9.28
C GLY A 228 -10.71 -8.27 8.88
N THR A 229 -9.79 -7.58 8.18
CA THR A 229 -8.47 -8.09 7.78
C THR A 229 -7.34 -7.53 8.63
N TYR A 230 -7.63 -6.66 9.61
CA TYR A 230 -6.63 -6.18 10.57
C TYR A 230 -6.17 -7.30 11.51
N HIS A 231 -4.86 -7.52 11.57
CA HIS A 231 -4.21 -8.45 12.46
C HIS A 231 -2.92 -7.86 13.03
N GLN A 232 -2.61 -8.19 14.27
CA GLN A 232 -1.33 -7.82 14.88
C GLN A 232 -0.69 -9.09 15.43
N PRO A 233 0.63 -9.27 15.22
CA PRO A 233 1.31 -10.40 15.80
C PRO A 233 1.35 -10.20 17.31
N LYS A 234 1.16 -11.27 18.08
CA LYS A 234 1.21 -11.21 19.56
C LYS A 234 2.58 -10.72 20.04
N GLU A 235 3.61 -11.18 19.34
CA GLU A 235 5.01 -10.80 19.50
C GLU A 235 5.59 -10.64 18.10
N LEU A 236 6.50 -9.68 17.92
CA LEU A 236 7.14 -9.46 16.64
C LEU A 236 7.85 -10.74 16.17
N LEU A 237 7.64 -11.11 14.91
CA LEU A 237 8.26 -12.29 14.28
C LEU A 237 9.69 -11.91 13.85
N LEU A 238 10.57 -11.58 14.80
CA LEU A 238 11.96 -11.23 14.53
C LEU A 238 12.77 -12.47 14.14
N ASP A 239 13.86 -12.28 13.39
CA ASP A 239 14.71 -13.37 12.92
C ASP A 239 15.27 -14.20 14.09
N GLY A 240 15.32 -15.52 13.93
CA GLY A 240 15.85 -16.44 14.94
C GLY A 240 14.97 -16.65 16.17
N ARG A 241 13.77 -16.04 16.24
CA ARG A 241 12.80 -16.30 17.31
C ARG A 241 12.15 -17.67 17.16
N LEU A 242 12.00 -18.43 18.25
CA LEU A 242 11.18 -19.64 18.27
C LEU A 242 9.71 -19.29 18.01
N ALA A 243 9.09 -19.97 17.04
CA ALA A 243 7.70 -19.72 16.70
C ALA A 243 7.00 -20.98 16.19
N THR A 244 5.67 -20.94 16.23
CA THR A 244 4.80 -22.01 15.77
C THR A 244 3.89 -21.51 14.66
N ALA A 245 3.20 -22.43 13.98
CA ALA A 245 2.19 -22.06 12.98
C ALA A 245 1.06 -21.17 13.57
N LYS A 246 0.83 -21.22 14.88
CA LYS A 246 -0.17 -20.38 15.56
C LYS A 246 0.23 -18.91 15.59
N ASP A 247 1.52 -18.59 15.56
CA ASP A 247 2.03 -17.22 15.55
C ASP A 247 1.81 -16.52 14.20
N PHE A 248 1.57 -17.31 13.14
CA PHE A 248 1.28 -16.85 11.77
C PHE A 248 -0.21 -16.94 11.42
N ALA A 249 -1.02 -17.46 12.34
CA ALA A 249 -2.43 -17.77 12.08
C ALA A 249 -3.29 -16.50 12.13
N VAL A 250 -3.91 -16.20 11.00
CA VAL A 250 -4.87 -15.10 10.85
C VAL A 250 -6.29 -15.66 10.89
N ARG A 251 -7.20 -14.94 11.54
CA ARG A 251 -8.63 -15.31 11.53
C ARG A 251 -9.21 -15.10 10.13
N PRO A 252 -10.07 -16.00 9.63
CA PRO A 252 -10.72 -15.79 8.34
C PRO A 252 -11.51 -14.47 8.33
N PRO A 253 -11.47 -13.69 7.23
CA PRO A 253 -12.21 -12.43 7.15
C PRO A 253 -13.73 -12.70 7.02
N PRO A 254 -14.60 -11.67 7.05
CA PRO A 254 -16.04 -11.81 6.88
C PRO A 254 -16.44 -12.50 5.58
N ALA A 255 -17.69 -12.99 5.52
CA ALA A 255 -18.18 -13.82 4.42
C ALA A 255 -18.02 -13.18 3.03
N LEU A 256 -18.27 -11.87 2.92
CA LEU A 256 -18.11 -11.13 1.67
C LEU A 256 -16.66 -11.16 1.16
N VAL A 257 -15.69 -10.87 2.03
CA VAL A 257 -14.26 -10.90 1.67
C VAL A 257 -13.83 -12.32 1.29
N ARG A 258 -14.27 -13.34 2.03
CA ARG A 258 -13.97 -14.75 1.69
C ARG A 258 -14.54 -15.13 0.32
N TRP A 259 -15.75 -14.65 0.00
CA TRP A 259 -16.36 -14.89 -1.30
C TRP A 259 -15.55 -14.23 -2.42
N LEU A 260 -15.14 -12.97 -2.24
CA LEU A 260 -14.27 -12.27 -3.20
C LEU A 260 -12.91 -12.97 -3.36
N ASP A 261 -12.28 -13.41 -2.27
CA ASP A 261 -11.03 -14.17 -2.30
C ASP A 261 -11.20 -15.49 -3.09
N GLY A 262 -12.31 -16.19 -2.88
CA GLY A 262 -12.64 -17.40 -3.62
C GLY A 262 -12.85 -17.14 -5.12
N TRP A 263 -13.54 -16.05 -5.46
CA TRP A 263 -13.71 -15.60 -6.84
C TRP A 263 -12.37 -15.26 -7.49
N ALA A 264 -11.52 -14.48 -6.82
CA ALA A 264 -10.21 -14.06 -7.33
C ALA A 264 -9.29 -15.26 -7.58
N LYS A 265 -9.22 -16.21 -6.64
CA LYS A 265 -8.46 -17.46 -6.79
C LYS A 265 -8.96 -18.29 -7.97
N LYS A 266 -10.29 -18.45 -8.10
CA LYS A 266 -10.88 -19.15 -9.25
C LYS A 266 -10.50 -18.46 -10.55
N ARG A 267 -10.58 -17.14 -10.60
CA ARG A 267 -10.23 -16.37 -11.80
C ARG A 267 -8.77 -16.50 -12.18
N GLU A 268 -7.86 -16.37 -11.22
CA GLU A 268 -6.43 -16.53 -11.47
C GLU A 268 -6.10 -17.93 -11.98
N SER A 269 -6.69 -18.98 -11.40
CA SER A 269 -6.48 -20.35 -11.87
C SER A 269 -6.91 -20.55 -13.33
N GLN A 270 -8.00 -19.89 -13.77
CA GLN A 270 -8.47 -19.94 -15.15
C GLN A 270 -7.54 -19.22 -16.11
N ILE A 271 -6.97 -18.09 -15.70
CA ILE A 271 -6.02 -17.33 -16.51
C ILE A 271 -4.74 -18.16 -16.71
N ARG A 272 -4.17 -18.71 -15.63
CA ARG A 272 -2.95 -19.52 -15.69
C ARG A 272 -3.08 -20.76 -16.57
N ARG A 273 -4.24 -21.44 -16.53
CA ARG A 273 -4.55 -22.59 -17.40
C ARG A 273 -4.65 -22.26 -18.90
N ARG A 274 -4.90 -21.01 -19.26
CA ARG A 274 -4.99 -20.57 -20.66
C ARG A 274 -3.65 -20.08 -21.22
N THR A 275 -2.64 -19.94 -20.37
CA THR A 275 -1.33 -19.38 -20.73
C THR A 275 -0.17 -20.36 -20.57
N GLY A 276 -0.38 -21.47 -19.85
CA GLY A 276 0.52 -22.62 -19.85
C GLY A 276 0.00 -23.68 -20.80
#